data_AF-A0A069CVS6-F1
#
_entry.id   AF-A0A069CVS6-F1
#
_cell.length_a   1.000
_cell.length_b   1.000
_cell.length_c   1.000
_cell.angle_alpha   90.00
_cell.angle_beta   90.00
_cell.angle_gamma   90.00
#
_symmetry.space_group_name_H-M   'P 1'
#
loop_
_entity.id
_entity.type
_entity.pdbx_description
1 polymer ?
#
loop_
_entity_poly.entity_id
_entity_poly.type
_entity_poly.pdbx_seq_one_letter_code
_entity_poly.pdbx_strand_id
1 'polypeptide(L)'
;MNKFCQSCAMPLSTTNQGTDADGTLSTVYCNLCYQKGAFTNPNITFNEMVALGKKGIDESDSNLLSKFFMKLFYPSMLKKADRFSK
;
A
#
# COMPACT_ATOMS: atom_id res chain seq x y z
N MET A 1 -2.64 -10.09 -11.11
CA MET A 1 -2.84 -9.01 -10.12
C MET A 1 -2.69 -9.58 -8.73
N ASN A 2 -1.79 -9.00 -7.94
CA ASN A 2 -1.62 -9.34 -6.53
C ASN A 2 -2.85 -8.93 -5.73
N LYS A 3 -3.12 -9.62 -4.61
CA LYS A 3 -4.23 -9.27 -3.71
C LYS A 3 -3.96 -7.97 -2.93
N PHE A 4 -2.69 -7.68 -2.68
CA PHE A 4 -2.24 -6.51 -1.94
C PHE A 4 -1.09 -5.83 -2.66
N CYS A 5 -1.01 -4.50 -2.51
CA CYS A 5 0.07 -3.68 -3.04
C CYS A 5 1.38 -4.08 -2.38
N GLN A 6 2.39 -4.43 -3.18
CA GLN A 6 3.70 -4.86 -2.68
C GLN A 6 4.58 -3.71 -2.15
N SER A 7 4.04 -2.49 -2.09
CA SER A 7 4.68 -1.33 -1.46
C SER A 7 4.02 -0.90 -0.16
N CYS A 8 2.68 -0.86 -0.08
CA CYS A 8 1.96 -0.37 1.10
C CYS A 8 1.03 -1.39 1.75
N ALA A 9 0.98 -2.63 1.27
CA ALA A 9 0.06 -3.68 1.73
C ALA A 9 -1.44 -3.33 1.66
N MET A 10 -1.81 -2.24 0.97
CA MET A 10 -3.22 -1.90 0.72
C MET A 10 -3.84 -2.92 -0.23
N PRO A 11 -5.12 -3.31 -0.05
CA PRO A 11 -5.82 -4.17 -0.99
C PRO A 11 -5.77 -3.60 -2.42
N LEU A 12 -5.41 -4.44 -3.39
CA LEU A 12 -5.45 -4.07 -4.80
C LEU A 12 -6.79 -4.45 -5.41
N SER A 13 -7.34 -3.52 -6.17
CA SER A 13 -8.54 -3.68 -6.99
C SER A 13 -8.26 -3.16 -8.39
N THR A 14 -9.16 -3.44 -9.33
CA THR A 14 -9.10 -2.89 -10.69
C THR A 14 -9.20 -1.36 -10.73
N THR A 15 -9.64 -0.73 -9.64
CA THR A 15 -9.86 0.72 -9.54
C THR A 15 -8.69 1.49 -8.96
N ASN A 16 -7.67 0.83 -8.41
CA ASN A 16 -6.57 1.48 -7.70
C ASN A 16 -5.18 1.04 -8.17
N GLN A 17 -5.07 0.47 -9.37
CA GLN A 17 -3.81 0.01 -9.94
C GLN A 17 -2.90 1.17 -10.31
N GLY A 18 -1.60 1.01 -10.06
CA GLY A 18 -0.57 1.94 -10.54
C GLY A 18 -0.36 1.84 -12.04
N THR A 19 0.63 2.56 -12.56
CA THR A 19 0.98 2.52 -13.98
C THR A 19 2.46 2.20 -14.18
N ASP A 20 2.75 1.29 -15.10
CA ASP A 20 4.11 0.96 -15.54
C ASP A 20 4.64 2.03 -16.51
N ALA A 21 5.93 1.95 -16.84
CA ALA A 21 6.61 2.98 -17.66
C ALA A 21 6.02 3.09 -19.08
N ASP A 22 5.44 2.00 -19.58
CA ASP A 22 4.76 1.90 -20.88
C ASP A 22 3.31 2.40 -20.85
N GLY A 23 2.82 2.84 -19.68
CA GLY A 23 1.45 3.30 -19.48
C GLY A 23 0.43 2.20 -19.20
N THR A 24 0.84 0.93 -19.12
CA THR A 24 -0.05 -0.17 -18.74
C THR A 24 -0.36 -0.16 -17.24
N LEU A 25 -1.44 -0.83 -16.82
CA LEU A 25 -1.82 -0.91 -15.42
C LEU A 25 -0.94 -1.92 -14.67
N SER A 26 -0.33 -1.46 -13.58
CA SER A 26 0.48 -2.31 -12.72
C SER A 26 -0.39 -3.34 -12.02
N THR A 27 0.06 -4.60 -12.04
CA THR A 27 -0.61 -5.70 -11.33
C THR A 27 -0.04 -5.95 -9.94
N VAL A 28 0.96 -5.15 -9.53
CA VAL A 28 1.78 -5.34 -8.32
C VAL A 28 1.64 -4.18 -7.33
N TYR A 29 1.49 -2.96 -7.83
CA TYR A 29 1.46 -1.74 -7.03
C TYR A 29 0.18 -0.93 -7.26
N CYS A 30 -0.23 -0.19 -6.23
CA CYS A 30 -1.35 0.73 -6.34
C CYS A 30 -0.92 2.09 -6.91
N ASN A 31 -1.89 2.85 -7.41
CA ASN A 31 -1.71 4.19 -7.95
C ASN A 31 -1.13 5.20 -6.96
N LEU A 32 -1.28 4.99 -5.66
CA LEU A 32 -0.69 5.87 -4.65
C LEU A 32 0.81 5.63 -4.47
N CYS A 33 1.26 4.39 -4.67
CA CYS A 33 2.66 4.01 -4.45
C CYS A 33 3.49 4.11 -5.72
N TYR A 34 2.90 3.88 -6.89
CA TYR A 34 3.65 3.68 -8.12
C TYR A 34 2.89 4.24 -9.33
N GLN A 35 3.54 5.12 -10.09
CA GLN A 35 2.98 5.76 -11.27
C GLN A 35 4.07 5.93 -12.33
N LYS A 36 3.72 5.69 -13.59
CA LYS A 36 4.57 5.87 -14.77
C LYS A 36 5.95 5.21 -14.62
N GLY A 37 5.99 4.00 -14.05
CA GLY A 37 7.23 3.26 -13.89
C GLY A 37 8.06 3.64 -12.66
N ALA A 38 7.57 4.53 -11.78
CA ALA A 38 8.34 5.04 -10.65
C ALA A 38 7.52 5.06 -9.35
N PHE A 39 8.21 4.83 -8.22
CA PHE A 39 7.60 5.02 -6.91
C PHE A 39 7.39 6.51 -6.64
N THR A 40 6.21 6.87 -6.14
CA THR A 40 5.87 8.25 -5.76
C THR A 40 6.70 8.74 -4.57
N ASN A 41 7.05 7.83 -3.67
CA ASN A 41 7.94 8.07 -2.54
C ASN A 41 9.04 7.00 -2.53
N PRO A 42 10.15 7.15 -3.27
CA PRO A 42 11.17 6.11 -3.42
C PRO A 42 11.94 5.82 -2.11
N ASN A 43 12.13 6.85 -1.28
CA ASN A 43 12.93 6.77 -0.05
C ASN A 43 12.12 6.49 1.22
N ILE A 44 10.81 6.24 1.11
CA ILE A 44 9.98 6.02 2.29
C ILE A 44 10.46 4.77 3.05
N THR A 45 10.68 4.95 4.34
CA THR A 45 11.08 3.89 5.25
C THR A 45 9.88 3.05 5.68
N PHE A 46 10.14 1.88 6.27
CA PHE A 46 9.09 1.02 6.82
C PHE A 46 8.22 1.77 7.84
N ASN A 47 8.84 2.48 8.78
CA ASN A 47 8.13 3.19 9.84
C ASN A 47 7.28 4.35 9.30
N GLU A 48 7.79 5.09 8.31
CA GLU A 48 7.02 6.14 7.64
C GLU A 48 5.83 5.56 6.87
N MET A 49 6.01 4.42 6.19
CA MET A 49 4.90 3.74 5.53
C MET A 49 3.87 3.20 6.54
N VAL A 50 4.30 2.67 7.69
CA VAL A 50 3.40 2.29 8.79
C VAL A 50 2.56 3.49 9.24
N ALA A 51 3.18 4.65 9.45
CA ALA A 51 2.48 5.87 9.85
C ALA A 51 1.49 6.34 8.77
N LEU A 52 1.92 6.34 7.50
CA LEU A 52 1.09 6.73 6.36
C LEU A 52 -0.13 5.84 6.20
N GLY A 53 0.05 4.51 6.25
CA GLY A 53 -1.06 3.57 6.12
C GLY A 53 -2.01 3.62 7.32
N LYS A 54 -1.50 3.83 8.55
CA LYS A 54 -2.35 4.06 9.73
C LYS A 54 -3.22 5.32 9.59
N LYS A 55 -2.66 6.40 9.06
CA LYS A 55 -3.43 7.62 8.74
C LYS A 55 -4.52 7.34 7.71
N GLY A 56 -4.21 6.61 6.64
CA GLY A 56 -5.22 6.20 5.65
C GLY A 56 -6.32 5.31 6.23
N ILE A 57 -6.00 4.43 7.19
CA ILE A 57 -7.00 3.63 7.92
C ILE A 57 -7.89 4.53 8.79
N ASP A 58 -7.32 5.52 9.48
CA ASP A 58 -8.08 6.47 10.30
C ASP A 58 -9.09 7.28 9.46
N GLU A 59 -8.73 7.60 8.22
CA GLU A 59 -9.56 8.35 7.26
C GLU A 59 -10.60 7.50 6.52
N SER A 60 -10.57 6.17 6.65
CA SER A 60 -11.52 5.27 5.98
C SER A 60 -12.90 5.22 6.65
N ASP A 61 -13.93 4.79 5.91
CA ASP A 61 -15.31 4.67 6.41
C ASP A 61 -15.56 3.47 7.36
N SER A 62 -14.49 2.81 7.83
CA SER A 62 -14.60 1.66 8.73
C SER A 62 -14.98 2.05 10.16
N ASN A 63 -15.61 1.14 10.91
CA ASN A 63 -15.90 1.37 12.33
C ASN A 63 -14.62 1.36 13.19
N LEU A 64 -14.71 1.91 14.40
CA LEU A 64 -13.56 2.10 15.29
C LEU A 64 -12.87 0.79 15.69
N LEU A 65 -13.63 -0.28 15.90
CA LEU A 65 -13.10 -1.59 16.23
C LEU A 65 -12.30 -2.17 15.05
N SER A 66 -12.85 -2.10 13.84
CA SER A 66 -12.16 -2.52 12.61
C SER A 66 -10.88 -1.71 12.39
N LYS A 67 -10.93 -0.37 12.55
CA LYS A 67 -9.76 0.50 12.44
C LYS A 67 -8.66 0.09 13.43
N PHE A 68 -9.03 -0.18 14.68
CA PHE A 68 -8.08 -0.63 15.69
C PHE A 68 -7.37 -1.92 15.27
N PHE A 69 -8.12 -2.95 14.84
CA PHE A 69 -7.53 -4.20 14.37
C PHE A 69 -6.67 -4.00 13.11
N MET A 70 -7.15 -3.26 12.12
CA MET A 70 -6.38 -2.97 10.90
C MET A 70 -5.04 -2.31 11.24
N LYS A 71 -5.04 -1.29 12.12
CA LYS A 71 -3.80 -0.60 12.54
C LYS A 71 -2.85 -1.51 13.30
N LEU A 72 -3.37 -2.50 14.04
CA LEU A 72 -2.56 -3.49 14.77
C LEU A 72 -1.89 -4.50 13.82
N PHE A 73 -2.63 -5.00 12.83
CA PHE A 73 -2.12 -5.98 11.86
C PHE A 73 -1.33 -5.37 10.72
N TYR A 74 -1.50 -4.07 10.44
CA TYR A 74 -0.88 -3.39 9.30
C TYR A 74 0.64 -3.56 9.21
N PRO A 75 1.44 -3.37 10.29
CA PRO A 75 2.90 -3.57 10.22
C PRO A 75 3.28 -4.99 9.81
N SER A 76 2.53 -6.00 10.27
CA SER A 76 2.77 -7.40 9.92
C SER A 76 2.43 -7.70 8.47
N MET A 77 1.42 -7.04 7.89
CA MET A 77 1.15 -7.12 6.45
C MET A 77 2.25 -6.42 5.65
N LEU A 78 2.70 -5.25 6.12
CA LEU A 78 3.72 -4.47 5.44
C LEU A 78 5.07 -5.21 5.39
N LYS A 79 5.44 -5.95 6.44
CA LYS A 79 6.63 -6.82 6.45
C LYS A 79 6.58 -7.95 5.40
N LYS A 80 5.39 -8.31 4.92
CA LYS A 80 5.23 -9.32 3.86
C LYS A 80 5.26 -8.71 2.46
N ALA A 81 5.20 -7.39 2.34
CA ALA A 81 5.25 -6.72 1.05
C ALA A 81 6.68 -6.72 0.52
N ASP A 82 6.88 -6.99 -0.78
CA ASP A 82 8.21 -7.11 -1.39
C ASP A 82 9.15 -5.94 -1.09
N ARG A 83 8.59 -4.73 -0.93
CA ARG A 83 9.36 -3.52 -0.62
C ARG A 83 10.08 -3.58 0.73
N PHE A 84 9.55 -4.32 1.70
CA PHE A 84 10.01 -4.34 3.09
C PHE A 84 10.22 -5.74 3.66
N SER A 85 10.24 -6.77 2.82
CA SER A 85 10.40 -8.18 3.22
C SER A 85 11.86 -8.63 3.38
N LYS A 86 12.81 -7.68 3.46
CA LYS A 86 14.23 -7.94 3.73
C LYS A 86 14.56 -7.93 5.22
#